data_AF-A0A0E1FK72-F1
#
_entry.id   AF-A0A0E1FK72-F1
#
_cell.length_a   1.000
_cell.length_b   1.000
_cell.length_c   1.000
_cell.angle_alpha   90.00
_cell.angle_beta   90.00
_cell.angle_gamma   90.00
#
_symmetry.space_group_name_H-M   'P 1'
#
loop_
_entity.id
_entity.type
_entity.pdbx_description
1 polymer ?
#
loop_
_entity_poly.entity_id
_entity_poly.type
_entity_poly.pdbx_seq_one_letter_code
_entity_poly.pdbx_strand_id
1 'polypeptide(L)'
;MAIENLKFTEDQKKFVTDEISRLKGLENRNQTEDLILSLVKSIESGSPTKQQISSFERVMKNEFKKHKARLELEKIKEDEKKLLASLKKDAQAAQVKDRKKREHKLISIGALFEIVDFPTEDKGIITGVLLKALESYKSNPQHFDSLKIAGDKFIADREQSKKSKSTLVDNSGSTN
;
A
#
# COMPACT_ATOMS: atom_id res chain seq x y z
N MET A 1 26.17 45.08 19.22
CA MET A 1 26.09 43.73 19.85
C MET A 1 25.63 42.77 18.77
N ALA A 2 26.30 41.64 18.54
CA ALA A 2 25.87 40.69 17.52
C ALA A 2 24.73 39.81 18.04
N ILE A 3 23.78 39.46 17.17
CA ILE A 3 22.66 38.55 17.47
C ILE A 3 23.18 37.17 17.90
N GLU A 4 24.33 36.76 17.37
CA GLU A 4 25.05 35.52 17.69
C GLU A 4 25.49 35.43 19.16
N ASN A 5 25.62 36.58 19.84
CA ASN A 5 26.03 36.66 21.25
C ASN A 5 24.83 36.54 22.23
N LEU A 6 23.61 36.34 21.73
CA LEU A 6 22.40 36.20 22.53
C LEU A 6 22.21 34.77 23.07
N LYS A 7 21.36 34.61 24.10
CA LYS A 7 21.22 33.34 24.85
C LYS A 7 20.31 32.35 24.12
N PHE A 8 20.86 31.76 23.05
CA PHE A 8 20.25 30.69 22.24
C PHE A 8 21.11 29.42 22.26
N THR A 9 20.47 28.25 22.14
CA THR A 9 21.17 26.99 21.84
C THR A 9 21.68 26.99 20.39
N GLU A 10 22.58 26.08 20.02
CA GLU A 10 23.12 26.03 18.65
C GLU A 10 22.03 25.84 17.58
N ASP A 11 21.08 24.94 17.79
CA ASP A 11 19.95 24.76 16.88
C ASP A 11 19.08 26.03 16.77
N GLN A 12 18.91 26.75 17.89
CA GLN A 12 18.17 28.01 17.91
C GLN A 12 18.94 29.11 17.17
N LYS A 13 20.27 29.18 17.31
CA LYS A 13 21.10 30.15 16.58
C LYS A 13 20.97 29.95 15.08
N LYS A 14 21.09 28.71 14.61
CA LYS A 14 20.91 28.38 13.19
C LYS A 14 19.52 28.81 12.70
N PHE A 15 18.47 28.41 13.41
CA PHE A 15 17.09 28.83 13.10
C PHE A 15 16.93 30.35 13.07
N VAL A 16 17.48 31.06 14.06
CA VAL A 16 17.40 32.51 14.16
C VAL A 16 18.04 33.17 12.94
N THR A 17 19.23 32.72 12.54
CA THR A 17 19.92 33.24 11.34
C THR A 17 19.13 32.99 10.06
N ASP A 18 18.63 31.77 9.88
CA ASP A 18 17.84 31.40 8.71
C ASP A 18 16.52 32.19 8.66
N GLU A 19 15.86 32.34 9.79
CA GLU A 19 14.58 33.04 9.91
C GLU A 19 14.74 34.54 9.66
N ILE A 20 15.78 35.19 10.21
CA ILE A 20 16.05 36.61 9.91
C ILE A 20 16.29 36.80 8.41
N SER A 21 17.05 35.90 7.79
CA SER A 21 17.34 35.95 6.35
C SER A 21 16.06 35.81 5.52
N ARG A 22 15.18 34.86 5.91
CA ARG A 22 13.85 34.68 5.31
C ARG A 22 13.01 35.94 5.44
N LEU A 23 12.92 36.51 6.64
CA LEU A 23 12.12 37.70 6.92
C LEU A 23 12.58 38.93 6.14
N LYS A 24 13.90 39.12 6.00
CA LYS A 24 14.50 40.19 5.19
C LYS A 24 14.09 40.08 3.70
N GLY A 25 13.85 38.88 3.20
CA GLY A 25 13.41 38.61 1.82
C GLY A 25 11.90 38.65 1.58
N LEU A 26 11.07 38.80 2.62
CA LEU A 26 9.61 38.90 2.46
C LEU A 26 9.19 40.31 2.04
N GLU A 27 8.33 40.37 1.01
CA GLU A 27 7.63 41.59 0.60
C GLU A 27 6.44 41.92 1.52
N ASN A 28 5.67 40.90 1.89
CA ASN A 28 4.51 41.04 2.78
C ASN A 28 4.78 40.32 4.10
N ARG A 29 4.76 41.08 5.20
CA ARG A 29 5.05 40.59 6.55
C ARG A 29 3.85 40.79 7.44
N ASN A 30 3.65 39.87 8.37
CA ASN A 30 2.68 40.06 9.44
C ASN A 30 3.27 40.91 10.57
N GLN A 31 2.42 41.33 11.51
CA GLN A 31 2.81 42.19 12.63
C GLN A 31 3.94 41.61 13.50
N THR A 32 3.99 40.28 13.66
CA THR A 32 5.04 39.63 14.45
C THR A 32 6.37 39.63 13.70
N GLU A 33 6.33 39.41 12.39
CA GLU A 33 7.50 39.43 11.49
C GLU A 33 8.12 40.84 11.42
N ASP A 34 7.29 41.88 11.33
CA ASP A 34 7.76 43.27 11.38
C ASP A 34 8.34 43.63 12.74
N LEU A 35 7.73 43.17 13.84
CA LEU A 35 8.28 43.35 15.19
C LEU A 35 9.68 42.71 15.31
N ILE A 36 9.85 41.49 14.80
CA ILE A 36 11.15 40.79 14.81
C ILE A 36 12.20 41.62 14.07
N LEU A 37 11.91 42.08 12.85
CA LEU A 37 12.86 42.88 12.09
C LEU A 37 13.15 44.25 12.72
N SER A 38 12.16 44.86 13.37
CA SER A 38 12.38 46.09 14.15
C SER A 38 13.35 45.85 15.30
N LEU A 39 13.21 44.75 16.04
CA LEU A 39 14.10 44.39 17.14
C LEU A 39 15.51 44.04 16.63
N VAL A 40 15.60 43.33 15.51
CA VAL A 40 16.88 43.02 14.82
C VAL A 40 17.63 44.30 14.50
N LYS A 41 16.97 45.28 13.88
CA LYS A 41 17.59 46.58 13.55
C LYS A 41 18.14 47.29 14.79
N SER A 42 17.40 47.31 15.90
CA SER A 42 17.86 47.90 17.16
C SER A 42 19.04 47.17 17.79
N ILE A 43 19.14 45.86 17.61
CA ILE A 43 20.27 45.06 18.13
C ILE A 43 21.51 45.27 17.25
N GLU A 44 21.35 45.22 15.93
CA GLU A 44 22.40 45.45 14.94
C GLU A 44 22.97 46.88 15.03
N SER A 45 22.15 47.89 15.36
CA SER A 45 22.61 49.28 15.55
C SER A 45 23.49 49.50 16.78
N GLY A 46 23.64 48.49 17.65
CA GLY A 46 24.60 48.50 18.75
C GLY A 46 24.13 49.14 20.06
N SER A 47 22.92 49.71 20.11
CA SER A 47 22.33 50.36 21.30
C SER A 47 20.99 49.76 21.78
N PRO A 48 20.79 48.42 21.77
CA PRO A 48 19.51 47.85 22.20
C PRO A 48 19.30 47.97 23.72
N THR A 49 18.07 48.21 24.13
CA THR A 49 17.67 48.13 25.54
C THR A 49 17.60 46.66 25.99
N LYS A 50 17.75 46.43 27.31
CA LYS A 50 17.56 45.08 27.90
C LYS A 50 16.19 44.48 27.54
N GLN A 51 15.14 45.31 27.53
CA GLN A 51 13.79 44.89 27.20
C GLN A 51 13.64 44.48 25.73
N GLN A 52 14.33 45.16 24.80
CA GLN A 52 14.37 44.76 23.39
C GLN A 52 15.06 43.41 23.21
N ILE A 53 16.20 43.20 23.87
CA ILE A 53 16.91 41.91 23.84
C ILE A 53 16.02 40.78 24.37
N SER A 54 15.42 40.94 25.54
CA SER A 54 14.54 39.92 26.13
C SER A 54 13.29 39.65 25.29
N SER A 55 12.74 40.69 24.65
CA SER A 55 11.58 40.53 23.77
C SER A 55 11.95 39.73 22.52
N PHE A 56 13.09 40.03 21.91
CA PHE A 56 13.60 39.30 20.74
C PHE A 56 13.86 37.82 21.08
N GLU A 57 14.57 37.55 22.19
CA GLU A 57 14.83 36.17 22.64
C GLU A 57 13.53 35.40 22.86
N ARG A 58 12.53 36.02 23.49
CA ARG A 58 11.23 35.40 23.76
C ARG A 58 10.48 35.07 22.48
N VAL A 59 10.39 36.03 21.55
CA VAL A 59 9.68 35.83 20.28
C VAL A 59 10.36 34.74 19.45
N MET A 60 11.68 34.79 19.30
CA MET A 60 12.42 33.79 18.52
C MET A 60 12.35 32.39 19.13
N LYS A 61 12.39 32.26 20.47
CA LYS A 61 12.17 30.95 21.13
C LYS A 61 10.77 30.39 20.88
N ASN A 62 9.76 31.25 20.80
CA ASN A 62 8.39 30.82 20.48
C ASN A 62 8.26 30.42 19.01
N GLU A 63 8.86 31.18 18.08
CA GLU A 63 8.87 30.81 16.66
C GLU A 63 9.63 29.50 16.42
N PHE A 64 10.75 29.27 17.12
CA PHE A 64 11.48 28.01 17.07
C PHE A 64 10.63 26.82 17.52
N LYS A 65 9.86 26.96 18.61
CA LYS A 65 8.92 25.91 19.07
C LYS A 65 7.88 25.59 18.00
N LYS A 66 7.29 26.61 17.35
CA LYS A 66 6.33 26.41 16.26
C LYS A 66 6.99 25.73 15.06
N HIS A 67 8.21 26.13 14.70
CA HIS A 67 8.96 25.52 13.60
C HIS A 67 9.21 24.03 13.85
N LYS A 68 9.66 23.66 15.06
CA LYS A 68 9.87 22.25 15.42
C LYS A 68 8.58 21.43 15.31
N ALA A 69 7.46 21.96 15.81
CA ALA A 69 6.16 21.29 15.69
C ALA A 69 5.73 21.10 14.22
N ARG A 70 6.03 22.07 13.33
CA ARG A 70 5.76 21.94 11.89
C ARG A 70 6.60 20.85 11.23
N LEU A 71 7.89 20.75 11.57
CA LEU A 71 8.77 19.69 11.06
C LEU A 71 8.29 18.29 11.48
N GLU A 72 7.87 18.14 12.74
CA GLU A 72 7.32 16.88 13.23
C GLU A 72 6.01 16.52 12.49
N LEU A 73 5.12 17.50 12.27
CA LEU A 73 3.89 17.28 11.51
C LEU A 73 4.17 16.90 10.05
N GLU A 74 5.17 17.49 9.42
CA GLU A 74 5.55 17.18 8.05
C GLU A 74 6.09 15.74 7.92
N LYS A 75 6.92 15.31 8.87
CA LYS A 75 7.37 13.91 8.95
C LYS A 75 6.20 12.94 9.12
N ILE A 76 5.28 13.24 10.02
CA ILE A 76 4.07 12.41 10.23
C ILE A 76 3.26 12.29 8.94
N LYS A 77 3.06 13.40 8.21
CA LYS A 77 2.34 13.38 6.92
C LYS A 77 3.07 12.58 5.86
N GLU A 78 4.40 12.64 5.82
CA GLU A 78 5.20 11.84 4.90
C GLU A 78 5.09 10.34 5.21
N ASP A 79 5.16 9.97 6.49
CA ASP A 79 5.02 8.60 6.95
C ASP A 79 3.60 8.06 6.70
N GLU A 80 2.57 8.87 6.95
CA GLU A 80 1.18 8.55 6.62
C GLU A 80 1.01 8.28 5.12
N LYS A 81 1.58 9.14 4.26
CA LYS A 81 1.53 8.95 2.81
C LYS A 81 2.22 7.65 2.37
N LYS A 82 3.37 7.31 2.97
CA LYS A 82 4.09 6.06 2.70
C LYS A 82 3.27 4.84 3.14
N LEU A 83 2.66 4.90 4.32
CA LEU A 83 1.81 3.83 4.85
C LEU A 83 0.56 3.62 4.00
N LEU A 84 -0.11 4.69 3.58
CA LEU A 84 -1.26 4.59 2.67
C LEU A 84 -0.89 3.98 1.32
N ALA A 85 0.31 4.31 0.81
CA ALA A 85 0.80 3.72 -0.44
C ALA A 85 1.09 2.22 -0.29
N SER A 86 1.72 1.79 0.81
CA SER A 86 1.96 0.36 1.06
C SER A 86 0.66 -0.42 1.24
N LEU A 87 -0.29 0.09 2.03
CA LEU A 87 -1.60 -0.53 2.23
C LEU A 87 -2.37 -0.71 0.92
N LYS A 88 -2.35 0.29 0.03
CA LYS A 88 -2.96 0.18 -1.31
C LYS A 88 -2.30 -0.91 -2.14
N LYS A 89 -0.98 -1.00 -2.11
CA LYS A 89 -0.21 -2.02 -2.84
C LYS A 89 -0.53 -3.42 -2.33
N ASP A 90 -0.59 -3.60 -1.01
CA ASP A 90 -0.89 -4.89 -0.38
C ASP A 90 -2.33 -5.34 -0.66
N ALA A 91 -3.29 -4.41 -0.59
CA ALA A 91 -4.69 -4.67 -0.95
C ALA A 91 -4.82 -5.10 -2.42
N GLN A 92 -4.13 -4.42 -3.34
CA GLN A 92 -4.10 -4.80 -4.76
C GLN A 92 -3.45 -6.19 -4.97
N ALA A 93 -2.35 -6.47 -4.29
CA ALA A 93 -1.67 -7.76 -4.38
C ALA A 93 -2.55 -8.91 -3.89
N ALA A 94 -3.27 -8.70 -2.78
CA ALA A 94 -4.25 -9.66 -2.26
C ALA A 94 -5.39 -9.89 -3.26
N GLN A 95 -5.95 -8.81 -3.83
CA GLN A 95 -7.03 -8.91 -4.83
C GLN A 95 -6.57 -9.67 -6.08
N VAL A 96 -5.36 -9.41 -6.58
CA VAL A 96 -4.80 -10.13 -7.74
C VAL A 96 -4.61 -11.61 -7.42
N LYS A 97 -4.12 -11.94 -6.23
CA LYS A 97 -3.96 -13.33 -5.78
C LYS A 97 -5.30 -14.05 -5.73
N ASP A 98 -6.32 -13.42 -5.18
CA ASP A 98 -7.67 -13.98 -5.09
C ASP A 98 -8.33 -14.10 -6.47
N ARG A 99 -8.11 -13.14 -7.36
CA ARG A 99 -8.55 -13.22 -8.77
C ARG A 99 -7.93 -14.41 -9.47
N LYS A 100 -6.60 -14.58 -9.36
CA LYS A 100 -5.89 -15.72 -9.95
C LYS A 100 -6.38 -17.06 -9.41
N LYS A 101 -6.62 -17.16 -8.10
CA LYS A 101 -7.22 -18.36 -7.49
C LYS A 101 -8.61 -18.65 -8.05
N ARG A 102 -9.45 -17.63 -8.20
CA ARG A 102 -10.80 -17.77 -8.77
C ARG A 102 -10.75 -18.17 -10.24
N GLU A 103 -9.90 -17.52 -11.05
CA GLU A 103 -9.68 -17.86 -12.45
C GLU A 103 -9.21 -19.31 -12.59
N HIS A 104 -8.19 -19.73 -11.83
CA HIS A 104 -7.72 -21.10 -11.83
C HIS A 104 -8.84 -22.08 -11.46
N LYS A 105 -9.63 -21.79 -10.42
CA LYS A 105 -10.77 -22.63 -10.04
C LYS A 105 -11.79 -22.77 -11.18
N LEU A 106 -12.13 -21.68 -11.85
CA LEU A 106 -13.08 -21.69 -12.97
C LEU A 106 -12.54 -22.46 -14.17
N ILE A 107 -11.25 -22.29 -14.49
CA ILE A 107 -10.58 -23.05 -15.54
C ILE A 107 -10.59 -24.55 -15.19
N SER A 108 -10.27 -24.93 -13.95
CA SER A 108 -10.33 -26.32 -13.51
C SER A 108 -11.74 -26.91 -13.67
N ILE A 109 -12.79 -26.16 -13.31
CA ILE A 109 -14.17 -26.60 -13.49
C ILE A 109 -14.53 -26.74 -14.98
N GLY A 110 -14.17 -25.76 -15.81
CA GLY A 110 -14.40 -25.83 -17.26
C GLY A 110 -13.70 -27.02 -17.92
N ALA A 111 -12.45 -27.28 -17.53
CA ALA A 111 -11.68 -28.42 -18.01
C ALA A 111 -12.33 -29.77 -17.68
N LEU A 112 -13.13 -29.87 -16.61
CA LEU A 112 -13.89 -31.09 -16.31
C LEU A 112 -14.94 -31.38 -17.39
N PHE A 113 -15.61 -30.35 -17.94
CA PHE A 113 -16.58 -30.53 -19.02
C PHE A 113 -15.92 -31.05 -20.30
N GLU A 114 -14.73 -30.56 -20.63
CA GLU A 114 -13.95 -31.10 -21.75
C GLU A 114 -13.49 -32.54 -21.48
N ILE A 115 -13.02 -32.83 -20.26
CA ILE A 115 -12.51 -34.15 -19.89
C ILE A 115 -13.58 -35.25 -19.98
N VAL A 116 -14.84 -34.91 -19.72
CA VAL A 116 -15.97 -35.85 -19.83
C VAL A 116 -16.67 -35.79 -21.19
N ASP A 117 -16.10 -35.07 -22.16
CA ASP A 117 -16.66 -34.88 -23.50
C ASP A 117 -18.13 -34.41 -23.44
N PHE A 118 -18.41 -33.42 -22.58
CA PHE A 118 -19.77 -32.93 -22.38
C PHE A 118 -20.32 -32.33 -23.69
N PRO A 119 -21.57 -32.66 -24.10
CA PRO A 119 -22.01 -32.51 -25.48
C PRO A 119 -22.35 -31.07 -25.91
N THR A 120 -22.29 -30.08 -25.01
CA THR A 120 -22.70 -28.71 -25.32
C THR A 120 -22.09 -27.68 -24.35
N GLU A 121 -21.87 -26.46 -24.85
CA GLU A 121 -21.47 -25.29 -24.05
C GLU A 121 -22.68 -24.41 -23.65
N ASP A 122 -23.91 -24.84 -23.98
CA ASP A 122 -25.11 -24.06 -23.67
C ASP A 122 -25.32 -23.92 -22.15
N LYS A 123 -25.33 -22.66 -21.69
CA LYS A 123 -25.40 -22.33 -20.26
C LYS A 123 -26.72 -22.79 -19.63
N GLY A 124 -27.81 -22.77 -20.38
CA GLY A 124 -29.13 -23.20 -19.91
C GLY A 124 -29.17 -24.70 -19.68
N ILE A 125 -28.68 -25.48 -20.65
CA ILE A 125 -28.60 -26.95 -20.55
C ILE A 125 -27.70 -27.36 -19.38
N ILE A 126 -26.48 -26.82 -19.30
CA ILE A 126 -25.54 -27.11 -18.21
C ILE A 126 -26.15 -26.79 -16.85
N THR A 127 -26.76 -25.61 -16.71
CA THR A 127 -27.40 -25.19 -15.47
C THR A 127 -28.57 -26.12 -15.11
N GLY A 128 -29.41 -26.50 -16.07
CA GLY A 128 -30.52 -27.43 -15.85
C GLY A 128 -30.05 -28.81 -15.37
N VAL A 129 -28.98 -29.35 -15.96
CA VAL A 129 -28.37 -30.61 -15.52
C VAL A 129 -27.88 -30.51 -14.07
N LEU A 130 -27.16 -29.43 -13.73
CA LEU A 130 -26.66 -29.22 -12.37
C LEU A 130 -27.78 -29.05 -11.34
N LEU A 131 -28.85 -28.32 -11.69
CA LEU A 131 -30.01 -28.15 -10.81
C LEU A 131 -30.69 -29.50 -10.54
N LYS A 132 -30.90 -30.32 -11.56
CA LYS A 132 -31.49 -31.66 -11.42
C LYS A 132 -30.63 -32.58 -10.54
N ALA A 133 -29.31 -32.49 -10.66
CA ALA A 133 -28.38 -33.23 -9.80
C ALA A 133 -28.47 -32.75 -8.33
N LEU A 134 -28.56 -31.44 -8.09
CA LEU A 134 -28.73 -30.87 -6.75
C LEU A 134 -30.08 -31.24 -6.11
N GLU A 135 -31.16 -31.28 -6.87
CA GLU A 135 -32.46 -31.76 -6.41
C GLU A 135 -32.39 -33.24 -5.97
N SER A 136 -31.72 -34.06 -6.77
CA SER A 136 -31.51 -35.49 -6.48
C SER A 136 -30.65 -35.70 -5.23
N TYR A 137 -29.70 -34.80 -4.96
CA TYR A 137 -28.92 -34.82 -3.72
C TYR A 137 -29.77 -34.51 -2.49
N LYS A 138 -30.62 -33.48 -2.57
CA LYS A 138 -31.49 -33.09 -1.44
C LYS A 138 -32.43 -34.22 -1.04
N SER A 139 -32.86 -35.05 -1.99
CA SER A 139 -33.73 -36.21 -1.73
C SER A 139 -32.97 -37.45 -1.29
N ASN A 140 -31.68 -37.60 -1.64
CA ASN A 140 -30.85 -38.72 -1.20
C ASN A 140 -29.36 -38.32 -1.06
N PRO A 141 -28.90 -37.92 0.13
CA PRO A 141 -27.53 -37.45 0.34
C PRO A 141 -26.43 -38.48 0.03
N GLN A 142 -26.72 -39.79 0.15
CA GLN A 142 -25.76 -40.88 -0.12
C GLN A 142 -25.40 -41.00 -1.61
N HIS A 143 -26.17 -40.36 -2.52
CA HIS A 143 -25.84 -40.32 -3.95
C HIS A 143 -24.54 -39.57 -4.24
N PHE A 144 -24.10 -38.65 -3.37
CA PHE A 144 -22.87 -37.91 -3.63
C PHE A 144 -21.61 -38.75 -3.41
N ASP A 145 -21.64 -39.73 -2.50
CA ASP A 145 -20.50 -40.62 -2.28
C ASP A 145 -20.29 -41.54 -3.49
N SER A 146 -21.36 -42.07 -4.07
CA SER A 146 -21.28 -42.89 -5.28
C SER A 146 -20.83 -42.07 -6.50
N LEU A 147 -21.34 -40.85 -6.66
CA LEU A 147 -20.89 -39.93 -7.71
C LEU A 147 -19.42 -39.55 -7.55
N LYS A 148 -18.95 -39.31 -6.31
CA LYS A 148 -17.55 -39.04 -6.02
C LYS A 148 -16.67 -40.23 -6.39
N ILE A 149 -17.03 -41.44 -5.97
CA ILE A 149 -16.28 -42.67 -6.30
C ILE A 149 -16.17 -42.84 -7.81
N ALA A 150 -17.27 -42.66 -8.55
CA ALA A 150 -17.26 -42.75 -10.00
C ALA A 150 -16.36 -41.69 -10.65
N GLY A 151 -16.44 -40.44 -10.18
CA GLY A 151 -15.60 -39.33 -10.66
C GLY A 151 -14.11 -39.56 -10.41
N ASP A 152 -13.74 -39.95 -9.19
CA ASP A 152 -12.35 -40.22 -8.81
C ASP A 152 -11.74 -41.35 -9.65
N LYS A 153 -12.52 -42.44 -9.87
CA LYS A 153 -12.10 -43.56 -10.71
C LYS A 153 -11.83 -43.10 -12.15
N PHE A 154 -12.76 -42.35 -12.75
CA PHE A 154 -12.62 -41.86 -14.12
C PHE A 154 -11.37 -40.98 -14.28
N ILE A 155 -11.12 -40.08 -13.33
CA ILE A 155 -9.92 -39.22 -13.34
C ILE A 155 -8.65 -40.06 -13.24
N ALA A 156 -8.60 -41.02 -12.30
CA ALA A 156 -7.44 -41.89 -12.12
C ALA A 156 -7.13 -42.71 -13.37
N ASP A 157 -8.14 -43.32 -14.00
CA ASP A 157 -7.98 -44.13 -15.21
C ASP A 157 -7.42 -43.28 -16.37
N ARG A 158 -7.90 -42.04 -16.51
CA ARG A 158 -7.41 -41.09 -17.53
C ARG A 158 -5.97 -40.65 -17.28
N GLU A 159 -5.59 -40.36 -16.03
CA GLU A 159 -4.22 -39.99 -15.67
C GLU A 159 -3.22 -41.13 -15.90
N GLN A 160 -3.61 -42.36 -15.55
CA GLN A 160 -2.81 -43.55 -15.83
C GLN A 160 -2.62 -43.75 -17.34
N SER A 161 -3.68 -43.54 -18.14
CA SER A 161 -3.65 -43.62 -19.60
C SER A 161 -2.75 -42.55 -20.26
N LYS A 162 -2.64 -41.37 -19.65
CA LYS A 162 -1.71 -40.32 -20.11
C LYS A 162 -0.26 -40.65 -19.78
N LYS A 163 0.00 -41.18 -18.58
CA LYS A 163 1.36 -41.60 -18.16
C LYS A 163 1.89 -42.72 -19.04
N SER A 164 1.10 -43.76 -19.29
CA SER A 164 1.49 -44.88 -20.16
C SER A 164 1.76 -44.46 -21.61
N LYS A 165 0.97 -43.53 -22.16
CA LYS A 165 1.25 -42.93 -23.49
C LYS A 165 2.54 -42.12 -23.51
N SER A 166 2.88 -41.39 -22.44
CA SER A 166 4.15 -40.63 -22.35
C SER A 166 5.37 -41.56 -22.34
N THR A 167 5.34 -42.65 -21.56
CA THR A 167 6.46 -43.60 -21.47
C THR A 167 6.70 -44.39 -22.76
N LEU A 168 5.66 -44.61 -23.56
CA LEU A 168 5.76 -45.26 -24.88
C LEU A 168 6.43 -44.36 -25.94
N VAL A 169 6.27 -43.04 -25.84
CA VAL A 169 6.92 -42.08 -26.75
C VAL A 169 8.40 -41.90 -26.41
N ASP A 170 8.77 -41.93 -25.12
CA ASP A 170 10.18 -41.85 -24.71
C ASP A 170 10.99 -43.12 -25.06
N ASN A 171 10.36 -44.30 -25.05
CA ASN A 171 11.03 -45.56 -25.41
C ASN A 171 11.08 -45.85 -26.93
N SER A 172 10.38 -45.07 -27.77
CA SER A 172 10.41 -45.23 -29.23
C SER A 172 11.46 -44.34 -29.92
N GLY A 173 12.21 -43.53 -29.15
CA GLY A 173 13.39 -42.78 -29.62
C GLY A 173 14.73 -43.50 -29.44
N SER A 174 14.74 -44.75 -28.94
CA SER A 174 15.96 -45.51 -28.67
C SER A 174 15.89 -46.93 -29.26
N THR A 175 15.82 -47.02 -30.58
CA THR A 175 16.24 -48.22 -31.32
C THR A 175 17.01 -47.76 -32.55
N ASN A 176 18.34 -47.82 -32.45
CA ASN A 176 19.25 -47.92 -33.61
C ASN A 176 19.15 -49.30 -34.24
#